data_AF-A0A2M6X4I5-F1
#
_entry.id   AF-A0A2M6X4I5-F1
#
_cell.length_a   1.000
_cell.length_b   1.000
_cell.length_c   1.000
_cell.angle_alpha   90.00
_cell.angle_beta   90.00
_cell.angle_gamma   90.00
#
_symmetry.space_group_name_H-M   'P 1'
#
loop_
_entity.id
_entity.type
_entity.pdbx_description
1 polymer ?
#
loop_
_entity_poly.entity_id
_entity_poly.type
_entity_poly.pdbx_seq_one_letter_code
_entity_poly.pdbx_strand_id
1 'polypeptide(L)'
;MKALRRSNGQGLTEYLVIVALVAIASVAVIRVLGQNLSARFANVAFVLQGNGNDRSARFDQVEDSHYRKKDFSDFFKGTSSSDK
;
A
#
# COMPACT_ATOMS: atom_id res chain seq x y z
N MET A 1 36.41 -17.50 -31.37
CA MET A 1 35.37 -17.18 -30.37
C MET A 1 35.47 -18.19 -29.24
N LYS A 2 35.90 -17.77 -28.04
CA LYS A 2 36.15 -18.66 -26.92
C LYS A 2 34.81 -18.93 -26.23
N ALA A 3 34.22 -20.09 -26.48
CA ALA A 3 33.00 -20.51 -25.79
C ALA A 3 33.29 -20.57 -24.29
N LEU A 4 32.54 -19.80 -23.51
CA LEU A 4 32.54 -19.89 -22.04
C LEU A 4 32.10 -21.32 -21.70
N ARG A 5 33.05 -22.17 -21.32
CA ARG A 5 32.77 -23.54 -20.88
C ARG A 5 31.80 -23.45 -19.71
N ARG A 6 30.57 -23.91 -19.90
CA ARG A 6 29.58 -24.08 -18.84
C ARG A 6 30.09 -25.21 -17.95
N SER A 7 30.73 -24.87 -16.85
CA SER A 7 31.01 -25.83 -15.79
C SER A 7 29.68 -26.25 -15.18
N ASN A 8 29.41 -27.56 -15.26
CA ASN A 8 28.16 -28.16 -14.83
C ASN A 8 27.93 -27.93 -13.33
N GLY A 9 26.90 -27.16 -13.00
CA GLY A 9 26.45 -26.84 -11.64
C GLY A 9 26.78 -25.42 -11.19
N GLN A 10 25.75 -24.61 -10.93
CA GLN A 10 25.89 -23.39 -10.15
C GLN A 10 26.33 -23.80 -8.74
N GLY A 11 27.44 -23.27 -8.24
CA GLY A 11 27.95 -23.64 -6.92
C GLY A 11 26.95 -23.31 -5.82
N LEU A 12 26.89 -24.11 -4.75
CA LEU A 12 25.99 -23.86 -3.61
C LEU A 12 26.14 -22.44 -3.06
N THR A 13 27.37 -21.94 -2.95
CA THR A 13 27.65 -20.57 -2.49
C THR A 13 27.16 -19.52 -3.48
N GLU A 14 27.36 -19.74 -4.78
CA GLU A 14 26.92 -18.80 -5.83
C GLU A 14 25.40 -18.73 -5.88
N TYR A 15 24.73 -19.87 -5.75
CA TYR A 15 23.29 -19.95 -5.61
C TYR A 15 22.80 -19.18 -4.38
N LEU A 16 23.43 -19.40 -3.21
CA LEU A 16 23.03 -18.77 -1.96
C LEU A 16 23.19 -17.24 -1.99
N VAL A 17 24.27 -16.73 -2.61
CA VAL A 17 24.49 -15.30 -2.79
C VAL A 17 23.40 -14.69 -3.71
N ILE A 18 23.12 -15.31 -4.85
CA ILE A 18 22.06 -14.82 -5.77
C ILE A 18 20.69 -14.85 -5.08
N VAL A 19 20.38 -15.93 -4.35
CA VAL A 19 19.12 -16.06 -3.60
C VAL A 19 18.99 -14.97 -2.53
N ALA A 20 20.06 -14.67 -1.78
CA ALA A 20 20.05 -13.61 -0.79
C ALA A 20 19.75 -12.23 -1.42
N LEU A 21 20.34 -11.94 -2.58
CA LEU A 21 20.08 -10.69 -3.31
C LEU A 21 18.62 -10.60 -3.78
N VAL A 22 18.09 -11.67 -4.38
CA VAL A 22 16.70 -11.73 -4.83
C VAL A 22 15.72 -11.62 -3.66
N ALA A 23 16.01 -12.24 -2.52
CA ALA A 23 15.17 -12.15 -1.33
C ALA A 23 15.05 -10.71 -0.82
N ILE A 24 16.17 -9.99 -0.68
CA ILE A 24 16.18 -8.59 -0.23
C ILE A 24 15.40 -7.70 -1.21
N ALA A 25 15.63 -7.87 -2.52
CA ALA A 25 14.90 -7.13 -3.55
C ALA A 25 13.38 -7.42 -3.50
N SER A 26 13.01 -8.68 -3.27
CA SER A 26 11.61 -9.11 -3.22
C SER A 26 10.86 -8.48 -2.05
N VAL A 27 11.50 -8.32 -0.87
CA VAL A 27 10.88 -7.63 0.27
C VAL A 27 10.49 -6.19 -0.11
N ALA A 28 11.34 -5.47 -0.84
CA ALA A 28 11.04 -4.11 -1.28
C ALA A 28 9.85 -4.07 -2.26
N VAL A 29 9.85 -4.95 -3.27
CA VAL A 29 8.76 -5.04 -4.25
C VAL A 29 7.43 -5.38 -3.57
N ILE A 30 7.42 -6.38 -2.67
CA ILE A 30 6.21 -6.83 -1.98
C ILE A 30 5.64 -5.72 -1.09
N ARG A 31 6.47 -4.92 -0.43
CA ARG A 31 6.00 -3.78 0.40
C ARG A 31 5.27 -2.75 -0.45
N VAL A 32 5.88 -2.31 -1.55
CA VAL A 32 5.29 -1.30 -2.44
C VAL A 32 4.04 -1.86 -3.12
N LEU A 33 4.11 -3.07 -3.66
CA LEU A 33 2.98 -3.71 -4.32
C LEU A 33 1.83 -3.97 -3.35
N GLY A 34 2.13 -4.44 -2.12
CA GLY A 34 1.13 -4.75 -1.10
C GLY A 34 0.31 -3.52 -0.67
N GLN A 35 0.95 -2.37 -0.50
CA GLN A 35 0.25 -1.10 -0.21
C GLN A 35 -0.70 -0.72 -1.36
N ASN A 36 -0.23 -0.83 -2.61
CA ASN A 36 -1.03 -0.51 -3.79
C ASN A 36 -2.19 -1.49 -4.01
N LEU A 37 -1.96 -2.79 -3.81
CA LEU A 37 -2.98 -3.82 -3.93
C LEU A 37 -4.03 -3.66 -2.84
N SER A 38 -3.64 -3.46 -1.59
CA SER A 38 -4.57 -3.24 -0.48
C SER A 38 -5.53 -2.07 -0.75
N ALA A 39 -5.01 -0.93 -1.20
CA ALA A 39 -5.83 0.23 -1.57
C ALA A 39 -6.81 -0.08 -2.72
N ARG A 40 -6.37 -0.80 -3.75
CA ARG A 40 -7.22 -1.19 -4.88
C ARG A 40 -8.29 -2.21 -4.47
N PHE A 41 -7.94 -3.18 -3.63
CA PHE A 41 -8.91 -4.14 -3.08
C PHE A 41 -9.95 -3.47 -2.19
N ALA A 42 -9.56 -2.46 -1.40
CA ALA A 42 -10.52 -1.67 -0.62
C ALA A 42 -11.53 -0.95 -1.52
N ASN A 43 -11.08 -0.36 -2.64
CA ASN A 43 -11.98 0.26 -3.62
C ASN A 43 -12.93 -0.77 -4.26
N VAL A 44 -12.41 -1.94 -4.65
CA VAL A 44 -13.24 -3.02 -5.21
C VAL A 44 -14.27 -3.49 -4.19
N ALA A 45 -13.87 -3.73 -2.94
CA ALA A 45 -14.79 -4.11 -1.87
C ALA A 45 -15.87 -3.04 -1.62
N PHE A 46 -15.50 -1.76 -1.66
CA PHE A 46 -16.44 -0.64 -1.51
C PHE A 46 -17.47 -0.57 -2.65
N VAL A 47 -17.02 -0.75 -3.89
CA VAL A 47 -17.91 -0.81 -5.07
C VAL A 47 -18.85 -2.03 -4.99
N LEU A 48 -18.32 -3.20 -4.61
CA LEU A 48 -19.12 -4.43 -4.44
C LEU A 48 -20.12 -4.34 -3.29
N GLN A 49 -19.83 -3.54 -2.25
CA GLN A 49 -20.75 -3.28 -1.13
C GLN A 49 -21.94 -2.40 -1.54
N GLY A 50 -22.04 -1.98 -2.82
CA GLY A 50 -23.19 -1.25 -3.35
C GLY A 50 -23.14 0.26 -3.13
N ASN A 51 -22.05 0.79 -2.53
CA ASN A 51 -21.78 2.22 -2.49
C ASN A 51 -21.15 2.68 -3.81
N GLY A 52 -21.85 2.46 -4.93
CA GLY A 52 -21.45 2.82 -6.28
C GLY A 52 -21.43 4.33 -6.54
N ASN A 53 -20.84 5.12 -5.64
CA ASN A 53 -20.48 6.49 -5.91
C ASN A 53 -18.97 6.57 -6.04
N ASP A 54 -18.58 6.90 -7.26
CA ASP A 54 -17.26 7.08 -7.86
C ASP A 54 -16.33 8.02 -7.06
N ARG A 55 -16.04 7.68 -5.80
CA ARG A 55 -14.91 8.23 -5.07
C ARG A 55 -13.69 7.47 -5.53
N SER A 56 -13.25 7.80 -6.74
CA SER A 56 -11.83 7.68 -7.12
C SER A 56 -11.03 7.98 -5.87
N ALA A 57 -10.19 7.02 -5.45
CA ALA A 57 -9.35 7.15 -4.30
C ALA A 57 -8.42 8.35 -4.52
N ARG A 58 -8.92 9.55 -4.22
CA ARG A 58 -8.10 10.68 -3.83
C ARG A 58 -7.31 10.10 -2.68
N PHE A 59 -6.02 9.92 -2.91
CA PHE A 59 -5.06 9.98 -1.84
C PHE A 59 -5.42 11.25 -1.08
N ASP A 60 -6.13 11.12 0.04
CA ASP A 60 -6.45 12.25 0.90
C ASP A 60 -5.09 12.76 1.33
N GLN A 61 -4.66 13.84 0.67
CA GLN A 61 -3.61 14.69 1.21
C GLN A 61 -4.08 15.01 2.62
N VAL A 62 -3.28 14.66 3.62
CA VAL A 62 -3.61 14.86 5.03
C VAL A 62 -3.90 16.35 5.21
N GLU A 63 -5.19 16.68 5.20
CA GLU A 63 -5.66 18.04 5.38
C GLU A 63 -5.57 18.37 6.87
N ASP A 64 -5.23 19.61 7.22
CA ASP A 64 -4.97 20.04 8.60
C ASP A 64 -6.13 19.73 9.57
N SER A 65 -7.33 19.50 9.03
CA SER A 65 -8.51 19.04 9.74
C SER A 65 -8.36 17.66 10.43
N HIS A 66 -7.42 16.82 9.98
CA HIS A 66 -7.15 15.50 10.56
C HIS A 66 -6.27 15.55 11.82
N TYR A 67 -5.51 16.62 12.04
CA TYR A 67 -4.79 16.86 13.29
C TYR A 67 -5.66 17.49 14.37
N ARG A 68 -6.85 17.97 14.00
CA ARG A 68 -7.83 18.50 14.94
C ARG A 68 -8.40 17.33 15.72
N LYS A 69 -7.78 17.03 16.87
CA LYS A 69 -8.27 16.05 17.84
C LYS A 69 -9.73 16.36 18.11
N LYS A 70 -10.62 15.46 17.70
CA LYS A 70 -12.04 15.49 18.05
C LYS A 70 -12.13 15.39 19.57
N ASP A 71 -12.28 16.53 20.22
CA ASP A 71 -12.55 16.62 21.63
C ASP A 71 -14.06 16.74 21.86
N PHE A 72 -14.47 16.71 23.12
CA PHE A 72 -15.88 16.80 23.49
C PHE A 72 -16.53 18.15 23.11
N SER A 73 -15.76 19.18 22.74
CA SER A 73 -16.31 20.47 22.30
C SER A 73 -16.91 20.39 20.89
N ASP A 74 -16.39 19.50 20.03
CA ASP A 74 -16.96 19.27 18.69
C ASP A 74 -18.35 18.59 18.75
N PHE A 75 -18.63 17.84 19.82
CA PHE A 75 -19.94 17.19 20.02
C PHE A 75 -21.07 18.21 20.27
N PHE A 76 -20.77 19.30 20.99
CA PHE A 76 -21.74 20.35 21.30
C PHE A 76 -21.97 21.32 20.12
N LYS A 77 -20.97 21.45 19.21
CA LYS A 77 -21.13 22.24 17.99
C LYS A 77 -22.19 21.67 17.06
N GLY A 78 -22.22 20.35 16.88
CA GLY A 78 -23.18 19.67 16.00
C GLY A 78 -24.64 19.77 16.45
N THR A 79 -24.89 20.08 17.72
CA THR A 79 -26.24 20.29 18.26
C THR A 79 -26.66 21.76 18.28
N SER A 80 -25.72 22.70 18.40
CA SER A 80 -26.03 24.14 18.37
C SER A 80 -26.21 24.71 16.96
N SER A 81 -25.61 24.08 15.93
CA SER A 81 -25.67 24.58 14.55
C SER A 81 -26.92 24.13 13.78
N SER A 82 -27.88 23.47 14.43
CA SER A 82 -29.14 23.03 13.81
C SER A 82 -30.28 24.05 13.93
N ASP A 83 -29.97 25.30 14.30
CA ASP A 83 -30.93 26.40 14.31
C ASP A 83 -30.53 27.50 13.30
N LYS A 84 -30.76 27.19 12.03
CA LYS A 84 -31.39 28.05 11.00
C LYS A 84 -31.43 27.36 9.64
#